data_AF-C4P8B9-F1
#
_entry.id   AF-C4P8B9-F1
#
_cell.length_a   1.000
_cell.length_b   1.000
_cell.length_c   1.000
_cell.angle_alpha   90.00
_cell.angle_beta   90.00
_cell.angle_gamma   90.00
#
_symmetry.space_group_name_H-M   'P 1'
#
loop_
_entity.id
_entity.type
_entity.pdbx_description
1 polymer ?
#
loop_
_entity_poly.entity_id
_entity_poly.type
_entity_poly.pdbx_seq_one_letter_code
_entity_poly.pdbx_strand_id
1 'polypeptide(L)'
;SGCPNDCVAAVARADQSMIGVWKDDIRIDQSAVKAYAGGELKPRGGASPYAKLDVKADVTDLCPTGCMSWDGKKLKIDNKNCNHCMHCINLMPMALKPGTERGCTILLGSHAPILEGAQMSWVIVPFMPLEPPYDDLKELTRNITEWWAENGKTRERVGELILRLGMRTFLEAVGLPPIPQSVIRARANPFFFWHQADFDAEAAGRKYYTTK
;
A
#
# COMPACT_ATOMS: atom_id res chain seq x y z
N SER A 1 -8.56 6.24 5.29
CA SER A 1 -9.47 5.18 4.82
C SER A 1 -9.24 3.88 5.55
N GLY A 2 -10.32 3.16 5.90
CA GLY A 2 -10.22 1.92 6.70
C GLY A 2 -9.69 0.69 5.94
N CYS A 3 -9.67 0.72 4.60
CA CYS A 3 -9.11 -0.33 3.75
C CYS A 3 -8.70 0.23 2.37
N PRO A 4 -8.04 -0.57 1.51
CA PRO A 4 -7.60 -0.13 0.17
C PRO A 4 -8.71 0.23 -0.82
N ASN A 5 -9.99 -0.02 -0.51
CA ASN A 5 -11.10 0.54 -1.30
C ASN A 5 -11.16 2.07 -1.25
N ASP A 6 -10.48 2.66 -0.27
CA ASP A 6 -10.29 4.10 -0.11
C ASP A 6 -11.57 4.96 -0.23
N CYS A 7 -12.61 4.63 0.56
CA CYS A 7 -13.93 5.29 0.44
C CYS A 7 -13.93 6.81 0.71
N VAL A 8 -12.89 7.37 1.35
CA VAL A 8 -12.74 8.83 1.51
C VAL A 8 -11.75 9.45 0.51
N ALA A 9 -11.23 8.65 -0.43
CA ALA A 9 -10.25 9.03 -1.44
C ALA A 9 -9.01 9.72 -0.84
N ALA A 10 -8.52 9.19 0.29
CA ALA A 10 -7.39 9.74 1.03
C ALA A 10 -6.12 9.77 0.18
N VAL A 11 -5.87 8.77 -0.68
CA VAL A 11 -4.67 8.71 -1.54
C VAL A 11 -4.61 9.87 -2.54
N ALA A 12 -5.77 10.43 -2.92
CA ALA A 12 -5.86 11.48 -3.93
C ALA A 12 -6.14 12.89 -3.36
N ARG A 13 -6.46 13.00 -2.07
CA ARG A 13 -7.03 14.24 -1.50
C ARG A 13 -6.47 14.65 -0.15
N ALA A 14 -5.47 13.95 0.37
CA ALA A 14 -4.80 14.30 1.62
C ALA A 14 -3.29 14.27 1.43
N ASP A 15 -2.58 15.31 1.91
CA ASP A 15 -1.11 15.34 1.88
C ASP A 15 -0.54 14.07 2.52
N GLN A 16 -1.06 13.67 3.67
CA GLN A 16 -0.72 12.41 4.34
C GLN A 16 -1.96 11.50 4.40
N SER A 17 -1.87 10.36 3.74
CA SER A 17 -2.96 9.40 3.60
C SER A 17 -2.70 8.16 4.47
N MET A 18 -3.70 7.75 5.26
CA MET A 18 -3.65 6.51 6.01
C MET A 18 -4.64 5.52 5.42
N ILE A 19 -4.15 4.38 4.95
CA ILE A 19 -4.95 3.32 4.34
C ILE A 19 -4.83 2.05 5.19
N GLY A 20 -5.91 1.63 5.83
CA GLY A 20 -5.90 0.43 6.67
C GLY A 20 -5.53 -0.82 5.89
N VAL A 21 -4.67 -1.68 6.44
CA VAL A 21 -4.26 -2.96 5.86
C VAL A 21 -4.10 -4.02 6.96
N TRP A 22 -3.80 -5.26 6.57
CA TRP A 22 -3.41 -6.32 7.49
C TRP A 22 -2.10 -6.99 7.04
N LYS A 23 -1.47 -7.76 7.93
CA LYS A 23 -0.20 -8.47 7.68
C LYS A 23 -0.35 -9.99 7.56
N ASP A 24 -1.32 -10.55 8.26
CA ASP A 24 -1.58 -11.99 8.33
C ASP A 24 -2.47 -12.48 7.18
N ASP A 25 -2.89 -13.74 7.25
CA ASP A 25 -3.60 -14.38 6.17
C ASP A 25 -5.06 -13.89 6.05
N ILE A 26 -5.55 -13.79 4.81
CA ILE A 26 -6.99 -13.66 4.55
C ILE A 26 -7.71 -14.85 5.16
N ARG A 27 -8.76 -14.56 5.94
CA ARG A 27 -9.59 -15.59 6.58
C ARG A 27 -10.62 -16.09 5.58
N ILE A 28 -10.69 -17.41 5.42
CA ILE A 28 -11.53 -18.08 4.42
C ILE A 28 -12.53 -19.03 5.10
N ASP A 29 -13.82 -18.78 4.86
CA ASP A 29 -14.89 -19.73 5.13
C ASP A 29 -15.22 -20.52 3.86
N GLN A 30 -14.76 -21.77 3.80
CA GLN A 30 -14.95 -22.64 2.64
C GLN A 30 -16.43 -23.02 2.40
N SER A 31 -17.26 -23.01 3.45
CA SER A 31 -18.70 -23.28 3.30
C SER A 31 -19.38 -22.13 2.57
N ALA A 32 -19.07 -20.89 2.95
CA ALA A 32 -19.56 -19.70 2.28
C ALA A 32 -19.02 -19.57 0.84
N VAL A 33 -17.75 -19.95 0.58
CA VAL A 33 -17.21 -20.01 -0.80
C VAL A 33 -18.06 -20.94 -1.67
N LYS A 34 -18.44 -22.12 -1.16
CA LYS A 34 -19.30 -23.06 -1.90
C LYS A 34 -20.70 -22.48 -2.11
N ALA A 35 -21.26 -21.79 -1.12
CA ALA A 35 -22.55 -21.11 -1.25
C ALA A 35 -22.53 -20.02 -2.33
N TYR A 36 -21.42 -19.26 -2.46
CA TYR A 36 -21.21 -18.35 -3.60
C TYR A 36 -21.13 -19.09 -4.94
N ALA A 37 -20.33 -20.17 -5.02
CA ALA A 37 -20.20 -20.98 -6.23
C ALA A 37 -21.51 -21.70 -6.62
N GLY A 38 -22.36 -22.00 -5.65
CA GLY A 38 -23.70 -22.57 -5.83
C GLY A 38 -24.75 -21.53 -6.26
N GLY A 39 -24.50 -20.25 -6.04
CA GLY A 39 -25.45 -19.16 -6.30
C GLY A 39 -26.42 -18.87 -5.16
N GLU A 40 -26.20 -19.45 -3.97
CA GLU A 40 -27.00 -19.18 -2.77
C GLU A 40 -26.69 -17.79 -2.19
N LEU A 41 -25.44 -17.35 -2.30
CA LEU A 41 -24.99 -16.03 -1.89
C LEU A 41 -24.74 -15.12 -3.10
N LYS A 42 -25.27 -13.90 -3.03
CA LYS A 42 -25.09 -12.89 -4.10
C LYS A 42 -23.71 -12.22 -3.99
N PRO A 43 -22.94 -12.11 -5.09
CA PRO A 43 -21.64 -11.45 -5.07
C PRO A 43 -21.77 -9.97 -4.74
N ARG A 44 -20.72 -9.39 -4.15
CA ARG A 44 -20.65 -7.98 -3.74
C ARG A 44 -21.82 -7.54 -2.86
N GLY A 45 -22.29 -8.44 -1.98
CA GLY A 45 -23.44 -8.19 -1.11
C GLY A 45 -24.73 -7.89 -1.88
N GLY A 46 -24.85 -8.31 -3.13
CA GLY A 46 -26.00 -8.03 -3.99
C GLY A 46 -25.89 -6.78 -4.86
N ALA A 47 -24.77 -6.05 -4.80
CA ALA A 47 -24.53 -4.89 -5.68
C ALA A 47 -24.01 -5.28 -7.08
N SER A 48 -23.80 -6.58 -7.33
CA SER A 48 -23.43 -7.09 -8.66
C SER A 48 -24.68 -7.31 -9.52
N PRO A 49 -24.63 -7.03 -10.84
CA PRO A 49 -25.71 -7.39 -11.76
C PRO A 49 -25.79 -8.91 -12.01
N TYR A 50 -24.75 -9.68 -11.66
CA TYR A 50 -24.69 -11.11 -11.92
C TYR A 50 -25.50 -11.90 -10.88
N ALA A 51 -26.38 -12.79 -11.37
CA ALA A 51 -27.19 -13.66 -10.53
C ALA A 51 -26.36 -14.72 -9.78
N LYS A 52 -25.27 -15.18 -10.39
CA LYS A 52 -24.37 -16.21 -9.86
C LYS A 52 -22.91 -15.78 -10.08
N LEU A 53 -22.07 -15.99 -9.08
CA LEU A 53 -20.63 -15.73 -9.16
C LEU A 53 -19.92 -16.92 -9.79
N ASP A 54 -19.07 -16.69 -10.79
CA ASP A 54 -18.08 -17.66 -11.22
C ASP A 54 -16.79 -17.42 -10.41
N VAL A 55 -16.54 -18.27 -9.40
CA VAL A 55 -15.36 -18.12 -8.52
C VAL A 55 -14.05 -18.14 -9.32
N LYS A 56 -14.00 -18.87 -10.44
CA LYS A 56 -12.80 -18.90 -11.27
C LYS A 56 -12.67 -17.61 -12.07
N ALA A 57 -13.65 -17.36 -12.94
CA ALA A 57 -13.57 -16.25 -13.89
C ALA A 57 -13.63 -14.87 -13.22
N ASP A 58 -14.42 -14.72 -12.17
CA ASP A 58 -14.67 -13.42 -11.54
C ASP A 58 -13.73 -13.13 -10.35
N VAL A 59 -13.13 -14.15 -9.73
CA VAL A 59 -12.27 -13.97 -8.54
C VAL A 59 -10.82 -14.37 -8.79
N THR A 60 -10.54 -15.63 -9.13
CA THR A 60 -9.15 -16.09 -9.24
C THR A 60 -8.45 -15.52 -10.46
N ASP A 61 -9.12 -15.52 -11.61
CA ASP A 61 -8.54 -15.08 -12.89
C ASP A 61 -8.40 -13.55 -12.95
N LEU A 62 -9.13 -12.82 -12.08
CA LEU A 62 -9.03 -11.36 -11.92
C LEU A 62 -8.16 -10.94 -10.71
N CYS A 63 -7.54 -11.88 -10.00
CA CYS A 63 -6.59 -11.55 -8.95
C CYS A 63 -5.35 -10.88 -9.58
N PRO A 64 -4.99 -9.64 -9.21
CA PRO A 64 -3.93 -8.89 -9.89
C PRO A 64 -2.54 -9.53 -9.77
N THR A 65 -2.31 -10.36 -8.74
CA THR A 65 -1.05 -11.09 -8.55
C THR A 65 -1.15 -12.57 -8.92
N GLY A 66 -2.33 -13.06 -9.32
CA GLY A 66 -2.55 -14.47 -9.61
C GLY A 66 -2.32 -15.40 -8.41
N CYS A 67 -2.34 -14.89 -7.17
CA CYS A 67 -2.00 -15.65 -5.97
C CYS A 67 -3.13 -16.56 -5.45
N MET A 68 -4.19 -16.78 -6.24
CA MET A 68 -5.37 -17.54 -5.83
C MET A 68 -5.55 -18.79 -6.70
N SER A 69 -6.06 -19.87 -6.13
CA SER A 69 -6.43 -21.08 -6.88
C SER A 69 -7.77 -21.64 -6.41
N TRP A 70 -8.55 -22.13 -7.37
CA TRP A 70 -9.87 -22.73 -7.17
C TRP A 70 -9.97 -24.04 -7.94
N ASP A 71 -10.27 -25.14 -7.24
CA ASP A 71 -10.39 -26.48 -7.82
C ASP A 71 -11.84 -26.94 -8.04
N GLY A 72 -12.81 -26.02 -7.88
CA GLY A 72 -14.24 -26.32 -7.91
C GLY A 72 -14.84 -26.67 -6.54
N LYS A 73 -14.02 -26.88 -5.51
CA LYS A 73 -14.46 -27.24 -4.14
C LYS A 73 -13.81 -26.42 -3.04
N LYS A 74 -12.52 -26.07 -3.17
CA LYS A 74 -11.71 -25.37 -2.16
C LYS A 74 -10.95 -24.21 -2.80
N LEU A 75 -11.07 -23.04 -2.16
CA LEU A 75 -10.32 -21.84 -2.53
C LEU A 75 -9.04 -21.77 -1.70
N LYS A 76 -7.90 -21.51 -2.33
CA LYS A 76 -6.62 -21.27 -1.65
C LYS A 76 -6.07 -19.92 -2.08
N ILE A 77 -5.39 -19.25 -1.15
CA ILE A 77 -4.74 -17.97 -1.36
C ILE A 77 -3.30 -18.11 -0.86
N ASP A 78 -2.34 -17.78 -1.70
CA ASP A 78 -0.95 -17.56 -1.31
C ASP A 78 -0.80 -16.13 -0.80
N ASN A 79 -1.03 -15.93 0.50
CA ASN A 79 -1.03 -14.60 1.11
C ASN A 79 0.31 -13.88 0.98
N LYS A 80 1.43 -14.62 0.88
CA LYS A 80 2.76 -14.01 0.68
C LYS A 80 2.85 -13.22 -0.63
N ASN A 81 2.09 -13.62 -1.64
CA ASN A 81 2.01 -12.96 -2.94
C ASN A 81 0.72 -12.15 -3.12
N CYS A 82 -0.06 -11.92 -2.05
CA CYS A 82 -1.23 -11.05 -2.09
C CYS A 82 -0.80 -9.58 -1.93
N ASN A 83 -1.36 -8.69 -2.77
CA ASN A 83 -1.14 -7.25 -2.66
C ASN A 83 -2.28 -6.50 -1.95
N HIS A 84 -3.21 -7.22 -1.31
CA HIS A 84 -4.33 -6.67 -0.55
C HIS A 84 -5.27 -5.72 -1.32
N CYS A 85 -5.45 -5.93 -2.64
CA CYS A 85 -6.31 -5.09 -3.50
C CYS A 85 -7.81 -5.09 -3.17
N MET A 86 -8.26 -5.85 -2.17
CA MET A 86 -9.66 -6.04 -1.75
C MET A 86 -10.59 -6.74 -2.74
N HIS A 87 -10.20 -7.00 -4.00
CA HIS A 87 -11.10 -7.57 -5.02
C HIS A 87 -11.87 -8.82 -4.56
N CYS A 88 -11.17 -9.84 -4.09
CA CYS A 88 -11.79 -11.09 -3.66
C CYS A 88 -12.71 -10.91 -2.44
N ILE A 89 -12.30 -10.10 -1.45
CA ILE A 89 -13.11 -9.76 -0.27
C ILE A 89 -14.35 -8.97 -0.69
N ASN A 90 -14.21 -8.04 -1.63
CA ASN A 90 -15.31 -7.24 -2.14
C ASN A 90 -16.36 -8.11 -2.86
N LEU A 91 -15.94 -9.15 -3.59
CA LEU A 91 -16.87 -10.05 -4.26
C LEU A 91 -17.50 -11.08 -3.31
N MET A 92 -16.76 -11.60 -2.34
CA MET A 92 -17.22 -12.64 -1.41
C MET A 92 -17.13 -12.22 0.06
N PRO A 93 -17.78 -11.13 0.51
CA PRO A 93 -17.59 -10.58 1.86
C PRO A 93 -18.08 -11.50 2.99
N MET A 94 -18.98 -12.44 2.70
CA MET A 94 -19.42 -13.45 3.68
C MET A 94 -18.43 -14.60 3.83
N ALA A 95 -17.56 -14.83 2.84
CA ALA A 95 -16.60 -15.94 2.83
C ALA A 95 -15.17 -15.50 3.12
N LEU A 96 -14.78 -14.31 2.67
CA LEU A 96 -13.43 -13.78 2.79
C LEU A 96 -13.42 -12.56 3.69
N LYS A 97 -12.51 -12.54 4.67
CA LYS A 97 -12.33 -11.40 5.57
C LYS A 97 -10.86 -10.99 5.62
N PRO A 98 -10.57 -9.69 5.82
CA PRO A 98 -9.23 -9.24 6.16
C PRO A 98 -8.67 -10.03 7.34
N GLY A 99 -7.34 -10.10 7.42
CA GLY A 99 -6.63 -10.65 8.56
C GLY A 99 -6.93 -9.91 9.88
N THR A 100 -6.32 -10.42 10.94
CA THR A 100 -6.48 -9.96 12.32
C THR A 100 -5.33 -9.07 12.78
N GLU A 101 -4.14 -9.21 12.21
CA GLU A 101 -2.99 -8.33 12.46
C GLU A 101 -3.12 -7.06 11.62
N ARG A 102 -3.82 -6.06 12.17
CA ARG A 102 -4.21 -4.85 11.46
C ARG A 102 -3.26 -3.69 11.72
N GLY A 103 -3.18 -2.81 10.74
CA GLY A 103 -2.45 -1.54 10.82
C GLY A 103 -2.84 -0.66 9.64
N CYS A 104 -1.94 0.21 9.23
CA CYS A 104 -2.14 1.03 8.05
C CYS A 104 -0.85 1.18 7.23
N THR A 105 -1.03 1.37 5.93
CA THR A 105 -0.01 1.96 5.06
C THR A 105 -0.13 3.48 5.17
N ILE A 106 1.01 4.15 5.40
CA ILE A 106 1.12 5.60 5.36
C ILE A 106 1.64 6.00 3.99
N LEU A 107 0.92 6.90 3.34
CA LEU A 107 1.30 7.52 2.10
C LEU A 107 1.42 9.03 2.27
N LEU A 108 2.23 9.69 1.44
CA LEU A 108 2.47 11.12 1.51
C LEU A 108 2.47 11.74 0.11
N GLY A 109 2.18 13.03 0.01
CA GLY A 109 2.45 13.86 -1.15
C GLY A 109 1.26 14.21 -2.05
N SER A 110 0.03 13.78 -1.75
CA SER A 110 -1.07 14.10 -2.65
C SER A 110 -1.45 15.58 -2.64
N HIS A 111 -1.62 16.13 -3.84
CA HIS A 111 -2.20 17.46 -4.04
C HIS A 111 -2.83 17.63 -5.43
N ALA A 112 -3.67 18.66 -5.55
CA ALA A 112 -4.26 19.12 -6.80
C ALA A 112 -3.20 19.75 -7.73
N PRO A 113 -3.50 20.00 -9.02
CA PRO A 113 -2.47 20.30 -10.03
C PRO A 113 -1.53 21.48 -9.80
N ILE A 114 -1.91 22.48 -9.00
CA ILE A 114 -1.09 23.70 -8.85
C ILE A 114 -0.01 23.45 -7.79
N LEU A 115 1.29 23.66 -8.08
CA LEU A 115 1.89 24.16 -9.34
C LEU A 115 2.49 23.04 -10.22
N GLU A 116 3.15 22.05 -9.61
CA GLU A 116 3.99 21.05 -10.31
C GLU A 116 3.23 19.81 -10.81
N GLY A 117 1.92 19.96 -11.06
CA GLY A 117 1.06 18.87 -11.53
C GLY A 117 0.38 18.12 -10.39
N ALA A 118 -0.63 17.31 -10.75
CA ALA A 118 -1.39 16.55 -9.76
C ALA A 118 -0.59 15.35 -9.26
N GLN A 119 -0.63 15.13 -7.95
CA GLN A 119 0.03 14.00 -7.32
C GLN A 119 -0.97 13.18 -6.49
N MET A 120 -0.86 11.86 -6.62
CA MET A 120 -1.40 10.92 -5.63
C MET A 120 -0.31 10.60 -4.62
N SER A 121 -0.71 10.26 -3.40
CA SER A 121 0.22 9.94 -2.34
C SER A 121 1.02 8.67 -2.66
N TRP A 122 2.31 8.68 -2.33
CA TRP A 122 3.24 7.55 -2.46
C TRP A 122 3.44 6.86 -1.12
N VAL A 123 3.69 5.54 -1.15
CA VAL A 123 3.94 4.75 0.05
C VAL A 123 5.26 5.18 0.72
N ILE A 124 5.18 5.69 1.95
CA ILE A 124 6.36 6.00 2.78
C ILE A 124 6.55 4.98 3.90
N VAL A 125 5.47 4.39 4.41
CA VAL A 125 5.51 3.29 5.39
C VAL A 125 4.51 2.22 4.95
N PRO A 126 4.94 1.00 4.56
CA PRO A 126 4.04 -0.03 4.07
C PRO A 126 3.08 -0.52 5.15
N PHE A 127 3.55 -0.57 6.40
CA PHE A 127 2.74 -0.97 7.53
C PHE A 127 3.20 -0.30 8.81
N MET A 128 2.26 0.30 9.51
CA MET A 128 2.37 0.84 10.86
C MET A 128 1.18 0.32 11.69
N PRO A 129 1.41 -0.34 12.84
CA PRO A 129 0.35 -0.60 13.80
C PRO A 129 -0.33 0.72 14.21
N LEU A 130 -1.66 0.73 14.35
CA LEU A 130 -2.39 1.91 14.81
C LEU A 130 -3.05 1.61 16.16
N GLU A 131 -2.26 1.70 17.22
CA GLU A 131 -2.73 1.50 18.59
C GLU A 131 -2.84 2.85 19.31
N PRO A 132 -3.97 3.16 19.97
CA PRO A 132 -4.06 4.34 20.82
C PRO A 132 -2.94 4.34 21.88
N PRO A 133 -2.26 5.48 22.13
CA PRO A 133 -2.61 6.83 21.70
C PRO A 133 -2.02 7.27 20.33
N TYR A 134 -1.54 6.35 19.50
CA TYR A 134 -1.00 6.55 18.15
C TYR A 134 0.33 7.32 18.11
N ASP A 135 1.23 7.03 19.06
CA ASP A 135 2.47 7.78 19.21
C ASP A 135 3.38 7.66 17.98
N ASP A 136 3.56 6.45 17.43
CA ASP A 136 4.35 6.23 16.20
C ASP A 136 3.86 7.11 15.02
N LEU A 137 2.53 7.21 14.85
CA LEU A 137 1.94 8.04 13.80
C LEU A 137 2.17 9.53 14.06
N LYS A 138 2.00 9.96 15.31
CA LYS A 138 2.20 11.37 15.70
C LYS A 138 3.65 11.78 15.57
N GLU A 139 4.58 10.91 15.94
CA GLU A 139 6.02 11.13 15.79
C GLU A 139 6.39 11.25 14.32
N LEU A 140 5.97 10.31 13.47
CA LEU A 140 6.21 10.41 12.04
C LEU A 140 5.62 11.70 11.45
N THR A 141 4.39 12.04 11.82
CA THR A 141 3.71 13.26 11.33
C THR A 141 4.44 14.52 11.79
N ARG A 142 4.97 14.54 13.03
CA ARG A 142 5.78 15.63 13.56
C ARG A 142 7.07 15.76 12.76
N ASN A 143 7.82 14.68 12.57
CA ASN A 143 9.09 14.69 11.82
C ASN A 143 8.89 15.20 10.38
N ILE A 144 7.81 14.76 9.71
CA ILE A 144 7.44 15.25 8.38
C ILE A 144 7.13 16.75 8.41
N THR A 145 6.36 17.20 9.41
CA THR A 145 5.93 18.61 9.52
C THR A 145 7.12 19.52 9.82
N GLU A 146 8.03 19.11 10.72
CA GLU A 146 9.25 19.85 11.05
C GLU A 146 10.17 19.97 9.83
N TRP A 147 10.38 18.87 9.10
CA TRP A 147 11.16 18.89 7.86
C TRP A 147 10.53 19.81 6.80
N TRP A 148 9.22 19.73 6.60
CA TRP A 148 8.50 20.58 5.63
C TRP A 148 8.53 22.06 6.04
N ALA A 149 8.39 22.37 7.33
CA ALA A 149 8.43 23.74 7.83
C ALA A 149 9.79 24.42 7.61
N GLU A 150 10.88 23.68 7.75
CA GLU A 150 12.25 24.22 7.56
C GLU A 150 12.65 24.33 6.08
N ASN A 151 12.22 23.37 5.25
CA ASN A 151 12.72 23.25 3.87
C ASN A 151 11.74 23.71 2.79
N GLY A 152 10.47 23.90 3.16
CA GLY A 152 9.39 24.31 2.27
C GLY A 152 9.54 25.76 1.83
N LYS A 153 9.42 26.00 0.52
CA LYS A 153 9.25 27.35 -0.01
C LYS A 153 7.85 27.87 0.31
N THR A 154 7.67 29.18 0.19
CA THR A 154 6.35 29.80 0.30
C THR A 154 5.33 29.11 -0.62
N ARG A 155 4.26 28.58 -0.02
CA ARG A 155 3.15 27.90 -0.70
C ARG A 155 3.51 26.59 -1.42
N GLU A 156 4.64 25.98 -1.07
CA GLU A 156 5.04 24.67 -1.62
C GLU A 156 4.43 23.53 -0.81
N ARG A 157 3.78 22.58 -1.50
CA ARG A 157 3.22 21.39 -0.87
C ARG A 157 4.31 20.39 -0.54
N VAL A 158 4.08 19.53 0.45
CA VAL A 158 5.06 18.50 0.84
C VAL A 158 5.41 17.56 -0.33
N GLY A 159 4.46 17.32 -1.23
CA GLY A 159 4.69 16.52 -2.43
C GLY A 159 5.68 17.17 -3.40
N GLU A 160 5.52 18.47 -3.65
CA GLU A 160 6.40 19.28 -4.47
C GLU A 160 7.80 19.42 -3.84
N LEU A 161 7.86 19.57 -2.50
CA LEU A 161 9.12 19.58 -1.77
C LEU A 161 9.91 18.28 -1.97
N ILE A 162 9.22 17.13 -1.94
CA ILE A 162 9.83 15.81 -2.18
C ILE A 162 10.28 15.67 -3.64
N LEU A 163 9.53 16.20 -4.62
CA LEU A 163 9.99 16.24 -6.01
C LEU A 163 11.27 17.07 -6.17
N ARG A 164 11.35 18.20 -5.49
CA ARG A 164 12.49 19.12 -5.58
C ARG A 164 13.74 18.61 -4.87
N LEU A 165 13.60 18.12 -3.64
CA LEU A 165 14.73 17.69 -2.81
C LEU A 165 15.04 16.20 -2.92
N GLY A 166 14.12 15.42 -3.49
CA GLY A 166 14.26 13.98 -3.69
C GLY A 166 13.82 13.16 -2.48
N MET A 167 13.31 11.95 -2.78
CA MET A 167 12.82 11.01 -1.78
C MET A 167 13.90 10.57 -0.78
N ARG A 168 15.16 10.48 -1.19
CA ARG A 168 16.28 10.11 -0.30
C ARG A 168 16.43 11.12 0.84
N THR A 169 16.52 12.40 0.51
CA THR A 169 16.64 13.51 1.46
C THR A 169 15.48 13.51 2.45
N PHE A 170 14.26 13.31 1.94
CA PHE A 170 13.06 13.19 2.77
C PHE A 170 13.17 12.02 3.75
N LEU A 171 13.43 10.81 3.25
CA LEU A 171 13.49 9.58 4.06
C LEU A 171 14.56 9.68 5.16
N GLU A 172 15.76 10.18 4.84
CA GLU A 172 16.82 10.40 5.81
C GLU A 172 16.40 11.43 6.89
N ALA A 173 15.75 12.53 6.50
CA ALA A 173 15.32 13.56 7.43
C ALA A 173 14.23 13.10 8.41
N VAL A 174 13.33 12.20 7.97
CA VAL A 174 12.25 11.68 8.82
C VAL A 174 12.57 10.33 9.47
N GLY A 175 13.81 9.85 9.32
CA GLY A 175 14.28 8.61 9.94
C GLY A 175 13.69 7.32 9.34
N LEU A 176 13.26 7.35 8.06
CA LEU A 176 12.70 6.19 7.38
C LEU A 176 13.74 5.51 6.47
N PRO A 177 13.79 4.17 6.43
CA PRO A 177 14.66 3.46 5.51
C PRO A 177 14.07 3.46 4.08
N PRO A 178 14.91 3.47 3.03
CA PRO A 178 14.45 3.21 1.68
C PRO A 178 14.04 1.74 1.54
N ILE A 179 12.89 1.51 0.94
CA ILE A 179 12.31 0.17 0.77
C ILE A 179 11.77 -0.02 -0.67
N PRO A 180 11.81 -1.24 -1.23
CA PRO A 180 11.29 -1.49 -2.57
C PRO A 180 9.80 -1.15 -2.74
N GLN A 181 9.00 -1.30 -1.69
CA GLN A 181 7.55 -1.05 -1.69
C GLN A 181 7.19 0.42 -1.93
N SER A 182 8.14 1.35 -1.75
CA SER A 182 7.94 2.79 -2.01
C SER A 182 8.07 3.17 -3.48
N VAL A 183 8.46 2.24 -4.37
CA VAL A 183 8.59 2.50 -5.80
C VAL A 183 7.83 1.48 -6.63
N ILE A 184 7.17 1.94 -7.69
CA ILE A 184 6.51 1.05 -8.67
C ILE A 184 7.56 0.31 -9.51
N ARG A 185 8.67 1.00 -9.81
CA ARG A 185 9.82 0.45 -10.54
C ARG A 185 11.09 1.22 -10.17
N ALA A 186 12.23 0.56 -10.30
CA ALA A 186 13.51 1.25 -10.21
C ALA A 186 13.63 2.33 -11.31
N ARG A 187 14.45 3.35 -11.07
CA ARG A 187 14.74 4.38 -12.07
C ARG A 187 15.38 3.74 -13.31
N ALA A 188 14.97 4.18 -14.48
CA ALA A 188 15.51 3.70 -15.76
C ALA A 188 16.76 4.48 -16.21
N ASN A 189 17.02 5.66 -15.64
CA ASN A 189 18.15 6.49 -16.02
C ASN A 189 19.34 6.29 -15.04
N PRO A 190 20.59 6.39 -15.53
CA PRO A 190 21.78 6.04 -14.75
C PRO A 190 22.33 7.18 -13.87
N PHE A 191 21.61 8.29 -13.69
CA PHE A 191 22.11 9.47 -12.99
C PHE A 191 21.99 9.34 -11.46
N PHE A 192 22.69 8.35 -10.89
CA PHE A 192 22.72 8.12 -9.44
C PHE A 192 23.58 9.17 -8.74
N PHE A 193 23.04 9.72 -7.65
CA PHE A 193 23.78 10.56 -6.73
C PHE A 193 24.29 9.70 -5.58
N TRP A 194 25.58 9.83 -5.29
CA TRP A 194 26.25 9.15 -4.19
C TRP A 194 26.69 10.18 -3.15
N HIS A 195 26.49 9.87 -1.88
CA HIS A 195 27.02 10.67 -0.77
C HIS A 195 28.27 10.01 -0.20
N GLN A 196 29.09 10.79 0.50
CA GLN A 196 30.30 10.25 1.14
C GLN A 196 29.98 9.05 2.04
N ALA A 197 28.88 9.12 2.79
CA ALA A 197 28.40 8.03 3.64
C ALA A 197 28.11 6.72 2.90
N ASP A 198 27.82 6.76 1.59
CA ASP A 198 27.63 5.53 0.80
C ASP A 198 28.96 4.82 0.58
N PHE A 199 30.02 5.57 0.27
CA PHE A 199 31.37 5.03 0.13
C PHE A 199 31.93 4.56 1.47
N ASP A 200 31.65 5.30 2.54
CA ASP A 200 32.07 4.91 3.89
C ASP A 200 31.39 3.59 4.32
N ALA A 201 30.10 3.43 3.99
CA ALA A 201 29.38 2.19 4.23
C ALA A 201 29.88 1.03 3.36
N GLU A 202 30.22 1.28 2.09
CA GLU A 202 30.83 0.30 1.21
C GLU A 202 32.20 -0.16 1.76
N ALA A 203 33.04 0.78 2.18
CA ALA A 203 34.34 0.50 2.79
C ALA A 203 34.21 -0.29 4.11
N ALA A 204 33.12 -0.06 4.87
CA ALA A 204 32.77 -0.83 6.05
C ALA A 204 32.19 -2.23 5.74
N GLY A 205 32.10 -2.63 4.46
CA GLY A 205 31.71 -3.98 4.04
C GLY A 205 30.20 -4.17 3.81
N ARG A 206 29.47 -3.11 3.45
CA ARG A 206 28.04 -3.21 3.11
C ARG A 206 27.85 -4.19 1.93
N LYS A 207 27.11 -5.28 2.17
CA LYS A 207 26.79 -6.27 1.13
C LYS A 207 25.65 -5.74 0.25
N TYR A 208 25.92 -5.49 -1.02
CA TYR A 208 24.89 -5.23 -2.03
C TYR A 208 24.15 -6.53 -2.37
N TYR A 209 22.82 -6.46 -2.51
CA TYR A 209 21.96 -7.61 -2.86
C TYR A 209 22.11 -8.09 -4.31
N THR A 210 23.00 -7.47 -5.09
CA THR A 210 23.40 -7.97 -6.40
C THR A 210 24.48 -9.03 -6.21
N THR A 211 24.07 -10.25 -5.86
CA THR A 211 24.92 -11.42 -6.14
C THR A 211 25.07 -11.54 -7.65
N LYS A 212 26.32 -11.66 -8.13
CA LYS A 212 26.63 -12.10 -9.49
C LYS A 212 25.93 -13.43 -9.81
#